data_AF-A0A8X6J0E6-F1
#
_entry.id   AF-A0A8X6J0E6-F1
#
_cell.length_a   1.000
_cell.length_b   1.000
_cell.length_c   1.000
_cell.angle_alpha   90.00
_cell.angle_beta   90.00
_cell.angle_gamma   90.00
#
_symmetry.space_group_name_H-M   'P 1'
#
loop_
_entity.id
_entity.type
_entity.pdbx_description
1 polymer ?
#
loop_
_entity_poly.entity_id
_entity_poly.type
_entity_poly.pdbx_seq_one_letter_code
_entity_poly.pdbx_strand_id
1 'polypeptide(L)'
;MFENATKADLVTVLAEMGETVDADLGIMELKQKLMLSKAYLEDEEFFRDVLANTIEDKMEKKRIERSKKNKRGAKKGRRRV
;
A
#
# COMPACT_ATOMS: atom_id res chain seq x y z
N MET A 1 -2.58 12.48 -9.78
CA MET A 1 -3.32 11.48 -8.96
C MET A 1 -2.45 10.30 -8.54
N PHE A 2 -1.60 9.71 -9.40
CA PHE A 2 -0.83 8.52 -9.07
C PHE A 2 0.70 8.73 -8.95
N GLU A 3 1.16 9.95 -8.70
CA GLU A 3 2.61 10.27 -8.72
C GLU A 3 3.41 9.56 -7.64
N ASN A 4 2.79 9.23 -6.50
CA ASN A 4 3.43 8.52 -5.39
C ASN A 4 2.98 7.05 -5.25
N ALA A 5 2.11 6.57 -6.14
CA ALA A 5 1.56 5.20 -6.06
C ALA A 5 2.52 4.20 -6.72
N THR A 6 3.00 3.23 -5.95
CA THR A 6 3.86 2.14 -6.45
C THR A 6 3.03 1.02 -7.09
N LYS A 7 3.67 0.14 -7.88
CA LYS A 7 3.02 -1.06 -8.45
C LYS A 7 2.22 -1.84 -7.39
N ALA A 8 2.82 -2.04 -6.22
CA ALA A 8 2.19 -2.75 -5.12
C ALA A 8 0.97 -2.03 -4.55
N ASP A 9 0.98 -0.69 -4.52
CA ASP A 9 -0.18 0.08 -4.03
C ASP A 9 -1.35 -0.06 -5.00
N LEU A 10 -1.10 0.06 -6.31
CA LEU A 10 -2.12 -0.11 -7.34
C LEU A 10 -2.72 -1.53 -7.34
N VAL A 11 -1.88 -2.56 -7.17
CA VAL A 11 -2.37 -3.95 -7.07
C VAL A 11 -3.21 -4.16 -5.82
N THR A 12 -2.81 -3.55 -4.68
CA THR A 12 -3.57 -3.65 -3.43
C THR A 12 -4.93 -2.97 -3.56
N VAL A 13 -4.98 -1.76 -4.13
CA VAL A 13 -6.23 -1.01 -4.35
C VAL A 13 -7.16 -1.77 -5.30
N LEU A 14 -6.65 -2.33 -6.39
CA LEU A 14 -7.46 -3.17 -7.28
C LEU A 14 -7.98 -4.42 -6.56
N ALA A 15 -7.14 -5.09 -5.74
CA ALA A 15 -7.58 -6.24 -4.95
C ALA A 15 -8.67 -5.87 -3.92
N GLU A 16 -8.58 -4.70 -3.27
CA GLU A 16 -9.63 -4.22 -2.35
C GLU A 16 -10.94 -3.89 -3.07
N MET A 17 -10.88 -3.44 -4.31
CA MET A 17 -12.05 -3.25 -5.18
C MET A 17 -12.60 -4.57 -5.77
N GLY A 18 -11.97 -5.71 -5.47
CA GLY A 18 -12.36 -7.01 -6.02
C GLY A 18 -11.96 -7.22 -7.48
N GLU A 19 -11.10 -6.35 -8.03
CA GLU A 19 -10.52 -6.50 -9.37
C GLU A 19 -9.33 -7.46 -9.30
N THR A 20 -9.41 -8.56 -10.05
CA THR A 20 -8.27 -9.46 -10.24
C THR A 20 -7.24 -8.84 -11.18
N VAL A 21 -6.01 -8.74 -10.68
CA VAL A 21 -4.87 -8.15 -11.38
C VAL A 21 -3.78 -9.17 -11.56
N ASP A 22 -3.35 -9.35 -12.80
CA ASP A 22 -2.17 -10.15 -13.10
C ASP A 22 -0.90 -9.46 -12.56
N ALA A 23 -0.05 -10.27 -11.92
CA ALA A 23 1.21 -9.81 -11.36
C ALA A 23 2.19 -9.29 -12.43
N ASP A 24 2.01 -9.69 -13.69
CA ASP A 24 2.81 -9.24 -14.83
C ASP A 24 2.45 -7.84 -15.33
N LEU A 25 1.30 -7.27 -14.94
CA LEU A 25 0.88 -5.96 -15.44
C LEU A 25 1.85 -4.85 -15.03
N GLY A 26 2.16 -3.97 -15.97
CA GLY A 26 2.99 -2.79 -15.76
C GLY A 26 2.26 -1.74 -14.91
N ILE A 27 3.02 -0.84 -14.27
CA ILE A 27 2.43 0.28 -13.49
C ILE A 27 1.46 1.11 -14.33
N MET A 28 1.77 1.32 -15.61
CA MET A 28 0.94 2.10 -16.52
C MET A 28 -0.39 1.40 -16.83
N GLU A 29 -0.36 0.11 -17.08
CA GLU A 29 -1.57 -0.70 -17.31
C GLU A 29 -2.42 -0.79 -16.04
N LEU A 30 -1.78 -0.95 -14.87
CA LEU A 30 -2.48 -0.93 -13.59
C LEU A 30 -3.20 0.40 -13.36
N LYS A 31 -2.56 1.53 -13.66
CA LYS A 31 -3.20 2.86 -13.57
C LYS A 31 -4.39 2.98 -14.52
N GLN A 32 -4.25 2.52 -15.76
CA GLN A 32 -5.35 2.52 -16.72
C GLN A 32 -6.51 1.63 -16.25
N LYS A 33 -6.21 0.42 -15.76
CA LYS A 33 -7.22 -0.51 -15.25
C LYS A 33 -7.95 0.05 -14.04
N LEU A 34 -7.22 0.72 -13.14
CA LEU A 34 -7.78 1.50 -12.03
C LEU A 34 -8.75 2.58 -12.54
N MET A 35 -8.34 3.40 -13.51
CA MET A 35 -9.19 4.48 -14.06
C MET A 35 -10.39 3.97 -14.87
N LEU A 36 -10.30 2.77 -15.45
CA LEU A 36 -11.37 2.14 -16.22
C LEU A 36 -12.28 1.26 -15.38
N SER A 37 -11.91 0.98 -14.12
CA SER A 37 -12.73 0.15 -13.24
C SER A 37 -14.05 0.85 -12.96
N LYS A 38 -15.12 0.06 -12.96
CA LYS A 38 -16.47 0.57 -12.73
C LYS A 38 -16.58 1.27 -11.38
N ALA A 39 -15.84 0.81 -10.38
CA ALA A 39 -15.75 1.43 -9.06
C ALA A 39 -15.16 2.85 -9.11
N TYR A 40 -14.16 3.10 -9.97
CA TYR A 40 -13.62 4.45 -10.18
C TYR A 40 -14.64 5.37 -10.87
N LEU A 41 -15.40 4.82 -11.83
CA LEU A 41 -16.41 5.56 -12.58
C LEU A 41 -17.70 5.82 -11.78
N GLU A 42 -18.03 4.95 -10.83
CA GLU A 42 -19.17 5.12 -9.91
C GLU A 42 -18.84 6.06 -8.76
N ASP A 43 -17.64 5.97 -8.19
CA ASP A 43 -17.29 6.73 -6.99
C ASP A 43 -15.78 7.11 -6.97
N GLU A 44 -15.48 8.24 -7.62
CA GLU A 44 -14.12 8.78 -7.71
C GLU A 44 -13.59 9.25 -6.34
N GLU A 45 -14.47 9.70 -5.44
CA GLU A 45 -14.10 10.13 -4.09
C GLU A 45 -13.73 8.94 -3.21
N PHE A 46 -14.55 7.88 -3.21
CA PHE A 46 -14.22 6.61 -2.54
C PHE A 46 -12.84 6.10 -2.97
N PHE A 47 -12.55 6.19 -4.27
CA PHE A 47 -11.28 5.74 -4.80
C PHE A 47 -10.08 6.58 -4.35
N ARG A 48 -10.25 7.90 -4.25
CA ARG A 48 -9.24 8.79 -3.66
C ARG A 48 -8.97 8.43 -2.21
N ASP A 49 -10.01 8.15 -1.44
CA ASP A 49 -9.90 7.76 -0.04
C ASP A 49 -9.23 6.40 0.14
N VAL A 50 -9.53 5.42 -0.71
CA VAL A 50 -8.87 4.11 -0.70
C VAL A 50 -7.38 4.24 -1.04
N LEU A 51 -7.02 5.03 -2.06
CA LEU A 51 -5.62 5.32 -2.38
C LEU A 51 -4.89 6.05 -1.24
N ALA A 52 -5.53 7.05 -0.64
CA ALA A 52 -4.97 7.80 0.47
C ALA A 52 -4.73 6.90 1.68
N ASN A 53 -5.74 6.11 2.07
CA ASN A 53 -5.64 5.14 3.16
C ASN A 53 -4.58 4.08 2.90
N THR A 54 -4.49 3.54 1.68
CA THR A 54 -3.47 2.53 1.34
C THR A 54 -2.05 3.07 1.50
N ILE A 55 -1.82 4.33 1.07
CA ILE A 55 -0.53 5.01 1.21
C ILE A 55 -0.23 5.31 2.69
N GLU A 56 -1.22 5.79 3.44
CA GLU A 56 -1.10 6.17 4.85
C GLU A 56 -0.88 4.95 5.75
N ASP A 57 -1.62 3.86 5.54
CA ASP A 57 -1.50 2.60 6.28
C ASP A 57 -0.10 1.96 6.08
N LYS A 58 0.52 2.19 4.91
CA LYS A 58 1.90 1.78 4.63
C LYS A 58 2.93 2.62 5.39
N MET A 59 2.66 3.91 5.59
CA MET A 59 3.50 4.79 6.41
C MET A 59 3.42 4.41 7.89
N GLU A 60 2.22 4.06 8.36
CA GLU A 60 1.95 3.58 9.72
C GLU A 60 2.64 2.21 9.97
N LYS A 61 2.46 1.24 9.06
CA LYS A 61 3.13 -0.06 9.10
C LYS A 61 4.66 0.07 9.12
N LYS A 62 5.24 0.95 8.28
CA LYS A 62 6.69 1.23 8.30
C LYS A 62 7.16 1.87 9.62
N ARG A 63 6.35 2.73 10.25
CA ARG A 63 6.65 3.29 11.58
C ARG A 63 6.68 2.22 12.67
N ILE A 64 5.68 1.34 12.68
CA ILE A 64 5.58 0.23 13.63
C ILE A 64 6.76 -0.74 13.46
N GLU A 65 7.14 -1.05 12.22
CA GLU A 65 8.26 -1.96 11.93
C GLU A 65 9.61 -1.40 12.38
N ARG A 66 9.85 -0.09 12.18
CA ARG A 66 11.05 0.61 12.70
C ARG A 66 11.09 0.61 14.23
N SER A 67 9.95 0.80 14.90
CA SER A 67 9.85 0.79 16.36
C SER A 67 10.10 -0.61 16.95
N LYS A 68 9.68 -1.68 16.27
CA LYS A 68 9.96 -3.08 16.68
C LYS A 68 11.44 -3.47 16.50
N LYS A 69 12.15 -2.91 15.52
CA LYS A 69 13.59 -3.18 15.29
C LYS A 69 14.46 -2.64 16.42
N ASN A 70 14.13 -1.47 16.99
CA ASN A 70 14.87 -0.88 18.11
C ASN A 70 14.70 -1.62 19.44
N LYS A 71 13.60 -2.37 19.66
CA LYS A 71 13.41 -3.16 20.89
C LYS A 71 14.17 -4.50 20.91
N ARG A 72 14.61 -5.01 19.75
CA ARG A 72 15.41 -6.25 19.67
C ARG A 72 16.92 -6.02 19.89
N GLY A 73 17.42 -4.80 19.75
CA GLY A 73 18.80 -4.43 20.08
C GLY A 73 19.06 -4.23 21.57
N ALA A 74 18.06 -3.80 22.35
CA ALA A 74 18.24 -3.42 23.75
C ALA A 74 18.31 -4.60 24.76
N LYS A 75 18.01 -5.84 24.34
CA LYS A 75 18.08 -7.03 25.25
C LYS A 75 19.39 -7.82 25.18
N LYS A 76 20.38 -7.40 24.38
CA LYS A 76 21.68 -8.11 24.25
C LYS A 76 22.83 -7.51 25.10
N GLY A 77 22.54 -6.59 26.03
CA GLY A 77 23.57 -5.86 26.79
C GLY A 77 23.53 -5.99 28.32
N ARG A 78 22.78 -6.94 28.90
CA ARG A 78 22.78 -7.14 30.36
C ARG A 78 22.68 -8.63 30.70
N ARG A 79 23.76 -9.36 30.48
CA ARG A 79 24.09 -10.62 31.17
C ARG A 79 25.49 -11.09 30.73
N ARG A 80 26.49 -10.70 31.50
CA ARG A 80 27.69 -11.47 31.88
C ARG A 80 28.36 -10.65 32.99
N VAL A 81 28.06 -11.04 34.23
CA VAL A 81 28.99 -11.61 35.25
C VAL A 81 30.03 -10.59 35.66
#